data_AF-A0A6J6MWA3-F1
#
_entry.id   AF-A0A6J6MWA3-F1
#
_cell.length_a   1.000
_cell.length_b   1.000
_cell.length_c   1.000
_cell.angle_alpha   90.00
_cell.angle_beta   90.00
_cell.angle_gamma   90.00
#
_symmetry.space_group_name_H-M   'P 1'
#
loop_
_entity.id
_entity.type
_entity.pdbx_description
1 polymer ?
#
loop_
_entity_poly.entity_id
_entity_poly.type
_entity_poly.pdbx_seq_one_letter_code
_entity_poly.pdbx_strand_id
1 'polypeptide(L)'
;MTENRQDYEYREVRAIRGTESKARLKWENEGWEYVSQLDGKLQSKLTFRKLKPRMSKKSIMLLGGAVALAFTLIIIAGAVSEKDKKPTGQPTNSETQTPDIENTTPTDTVDKESPAPEKPTTLTIENNKDLAELLASSGGDIELNRKFWKKYAGAQIEFDGNISYIDNHGSYTTRFDALIVSGDYAEDYVIGPWFRVIDAGWYDFHFGGKNMYYSVSQGDPVRVIGKIVSWNDDKFELELISTKRR
;
A
#
# COMPACT_ATOMS: atom_id res chain seq x y z
N MET A 1 -48.14 -20.62 -14.21
CA MET A 1 -46.66 -20.69 -14.31
C MET A 1 -46.09 -20.08 -13.04
N THR A 2 -45.41 -20.87 -12.20
CA THR A 2 -44.75 -20.35 -11.00
C THR A 2 -43.38 -19.81 -11.39
N GLU A 3 -43.27 -18.49 -11.51
CA GLU A 3 -42.02 -17.80 -11.73
C GLU A 3 -41.05 -18.12 -10.58
N ASN A 4 -39.93 -18.77 -10.90
CA ASN A 4 -39.03 -19.34 -9.90
C ASN A 4 -38.12 -18.25 -9.33
N ARG A 5 -38.71 -17.34 -8.54
CA ARG A 5 -38.02 -16.17 -7.96
C ARG A 5 -36.90 -16.66 -7.05
N GLN A 6 -35.68 -16.57 -7.58
CA GLN A 6 -34.45 -16.83 -6.85
C GLN A 6 -34.16 -15.60 -5.99
N ASP A 7 -34.07 -15.80 -4.68
CA ASP A 7 -33.72 -14.74 -3.74
C ASP A 7 -32.20 -14.59 -3.69
N TYR A 8 -31.71 -13.38 -3.94
CA TYR A 8 -30.27 -13.06 -3.91
C TYR A 8 -29.91 -12.21 -2.68
N GLU A 9 -28.71 -12.41 -2.17
CA GLU A 9 -27.97 -11.48 -1.32
C GLU A 9 -27.00 -10.71 -2.22
N TYR A 10 -26.80 -9.42 -1.96
CA TYR A 10 -25.86 -8.56 -2.68
C TYR A 10 -24.79 -8.03 -1.73
N ARG A 11 -23.56 -7.85 -2.24
CA ARG A 11 -22.43 -7.31 -1.50
C ARG A 11 -21.67 -6.29 -2.34
N GLU A 12 -21.33 -5.17 -1.74
CA GLU A 12 -20.46 -4.16 -2.33
C GLU A 12 -19.06 -4.26 -1.72
N VAL A 13 -18.04 -4.21 -2.56
CA VAL A 13 -16.62 -4.33 -2.20
C VAL A 13 -15.89 -3.17 -2.83
N ARG A 14 -14.98 -2.52 -2.09
CA ARG A 14 -14.06 -1.54 -2.69
C ARG A 14 -12.74 -2.23 -3.03
N ALA A 15 -12.34 -2.14 -4.29
CA ALA A 15 -11.04 -2.57 -4.80
C ALA A 15 -10.29 -1.34 -5.30
N ILE A 16 -8.96 -1.33 -5.23
CA ILE A 16 -8.16 -0.22 -5.75
C ILE A 16 -8.13 -0.31 -7.27
N ARG A 17 -8.04 0.84 -7.94
CA ARG A 17 -8.01 0.89 -9.39
C ARG A 17 -6.81 0.11 -9.94
N GLY A 18 -7.06 -0.92 -10.72
CA GLY A 18 -6.06 -1.89 -11.21
C GLY A 18 -5.96 -3.19 -10.39
N THR A 19 -6.64 -3.33 -9.25
CA THR A 19 -6.68 -4.56 -8.43
C THR A 19 -8.02 -5.30 -8.53
N GLU A 20 -8.95 -4.85 -9.36
CA GLU A 20 -10.32 -5.36 -9.43
C GLU A 20 -10.37 -6.85 -9.80
N SER A 21 -9.46 -7.32 -10.66
CA SER A 21 -9.36 -8.74 -11.03
C SER A 21 -9.00 -9.64 -9.85
N LYS A 22 -8.10 -9.20 -8.95
CA LYS A 22 -7.77 -9.93 -7.72
C LYS A 22 -8.97 -9.98 -6.79
N ALA A 23 -9.64 -8.85 -6.58
CA ALA A 23 -10.83 -8.76 -5.74
C ALA A 23 -11.97 -9.63 -6.29
N ARG A 24 -12.21 -9.59 -7.61
CA ARG A 24 -13.21 -10.43 -8.29
C ARG A 24 -12.93 -11.91 -8.09
N LEU A 25 -11.70 -12.36 -8.37
CA LEU A 25 -11.28 -13.76 -8.18
C LEU A 25 -11.47 -14.24 -6.73
N LYS A 26 -11.16 -13.40 -5.73
CA LYS A 26 -11.40 -13.72 -4.31
C LYS A 26 -12.88 -13.98 -4.03
N TRP A 27 -13.76 -13.04 -4.39
CA TRP A 27 -15.19 -13.17 -4.09
C TRP A 27 -15.86 -14.28 -4.91
N GLU A 28 -15.42 -14.52 -6.14
CA GLU A 28 -15.84 -15.67 -6.95
C GLU A 28 -15.44 -17.01 -6.33
N ASN A 29 -14.21 -17.13 -5.78
CA ASN A 29 -13.79 -18.31 -5.00
C ASN A 29 -14.59 -18.48 -3.70
N GLU A 30 -15.01 -17.39 -3.05
CA GLU A 30 -15.97 -17.43 -1.93
C GLU A 30 -17.42 -17.75 -2.36
N GLY A 31 -17.65 -18.04 -3.65
CA GLY A 31 -18.94 -18.41 -4.21
C GLY A 31 -19.90 -17.24 -4.39
N TRP A 32 -19.39 -16.03 -4.62
CA TRP A 32 -20.18 -14.86 -5.02
C TRP A 32 -20.04 -14.62 -6.52
N GLU A 33 -21.16 -14.43 -7.21
CA GLU A 33 -21.18 -14.04 -8.63
C GLU A 33 -20.92 -12.54 -8.76
N TYR A 34 -19.99 -12.13 -9.63
CA TYR A 34 -19.82 -10.73 -10.01
C TYR A 34 -21.04 -10.20 -10.77
N VAL A 35 -21.47 -8.96 -10.47
CA VAL A 35 -22.66 -8.32 -11.04
C VAL A 35 -22.30 -7.05 -11.82
N SER A 36 -21.57 -6.13 -11.20
CA SER A 36 -21.25 -4.83 -11.81
C SER A 36 -20.04 -4.17 -11.15
N GLN A 37 -19.49 -3.17 -11.84
CA GLN A 37 -18.36 -2.36 -11.38
C GLN A 37 -18.70 -0.89 -11.64
N LEU A 38 -18.39 -0.04 -10.66
CA LEU A 38 -18.45 1.41 -10.76
C LEU A 38 -17.04 1.95 -10.52
N ASP A 39 -16.42 2.44 -11.59
CA ASP A 39 -15.04 2.92 -11.56
C ASP A 39 -14.93 4.26 -10.84
N GLY A 40 -14.10 4.33 -9.80
CA GLY A 40 -13.69 5.58 -9.17
C GLY A 40 -12.27 6.00 -9.55
N LYS A 41 -11.75 7.03 -8.88
CA LYS A 41 -10.38 7.53 -9.13
C LYS A 41 -9.33 6.69 -8.39
N LEU A 42 -9.50 6.55 -7.07
CA LEU A 42 -8.64 5.72 -6.21
C LEU A 42 -9.10 4.25 -6.19
N GLN A 43 -10.41 4.04 -6.07
CA GLN A 43 -11.03 2.73 -5.87
C GLN A 43 -12.24 2.55 -6.78
N SER A 44 -12.41 1.33 -7.29
CA SER A 44 -13.59 0.87 -8.01
C SER A 44 -14.50 0.10 -7.06
N LYS A 45 -15.80 0.39 -7.08
CA LYS A 45 -16.81 -0.36 -6.31
C LYS A 45 -17.27 -1.55 -7.15
N LEU A 46 -17.06 -2.76 -6.64
CA LEU A 46 -17.50 -4.01 -7.22
C LEU A 46 -18.77 -4.51 -6.50
N THR A 47 -19.82 -4.80 -7.26
CA THR A 47 -21.05 -5.42 -6.77
C THR A 47 -21.03 -6.90 -7.10
N PHE A 48 -21.31 -7.73 -6.09
CA PHE A 48 -21.47 -9.16 -6.21
C PHE A 48 -22.85 -9.61 -5.71
N ARG A 49 -23.28 -10.81 -6.08
CA ARG A 49 -24.48 -11.47 -5.57
C ARG A 49 -24.23 -12.93 -5.21
N LYS A 50 -25.06 -13.48 -4.33
CA LYS A 50 -25.07 -14.91 -3.99
C LYS A 50 -26.50 -15.37 -3.77
N LEU A 51 -26.84 -16.61 -4.14
CA LEU A 51 -28.16 -17.16 -3.86
C LEU A 51 -28.36 -17.30 -2.35
N LYS A 52 -29.45 -16.74 -1.82
CA LYS A 52 -29.82 -16.96 -0.42
C LYS A 52 -30.14 -18.44 -0.21
N PRO A 53 -29.52 -19.12 0.77
CA PRO A 53 -29.94 -20.47 1.11
C PRO A 53 -31.39 -20.42 1.57
N ARG A 54 -32.26 -21.20 0.92
CA ARG A 54 -33.68 -21.35 1.32
C ARG A 54 -33.73 -22.08 2.67
N MET A 55 -33.59 -21.34 3.76
CA MET A 55 -33.84 -21.87 5.10
C MET A 55 -35.26 -22.39 5.17
N SER A 56 -35.43 -23.65 5.61
CA SER A 56 -36.76 -24.22 5.78
C SER A 56 -37.55 -23.40 6.81
N LYS A 57 -38.87 -23.28 6.63
CA LYS A 57 -39.72 -22.46 7.53
C LYS A 57 -39.63 -22.86 9.01
N LYS A 58 -39.08 -24.04 9.35
CA LYS A 58 -38.87 -24.52 10.72
C LYS A 58 -37.80 -23.73 11.49
N SER A 59 -36.79 -23.15 10.84
CA SER A 59 -35.74 -22.38 11.53
C SER A 59 -36.10 -20.91 11.79
N ILE A 60 -37.18 -20.39 11.21
CA ILE A 60 -37.59 -18.98 11.34
C ILE A 60 -38.25 -18.69 12.70
N MET A 61 -38.84 -19.70 13.36
CA MET A 61 -39.55 -19.53 14.64
C MET A 61 -38.65 -19.32 15.86
N LEU A 62 -37.32 -19.48 15.74
CA LEU A 62 -36.38 -19.35 16.86
C LEU A 62 -35.68 -17.98 16.97
N LEU A 63 -35.87 -17.09 15.99
CA LEU A 63 -35.31 -15.74 16.01
C LEU A 63 -36.37 -14.69 15.68
N GLY A 64 -37.34 -14.55 16.59
CA GLY A 64 -38.32 -13.47 16.55
C GLY A 64 -37.65 -12.13 16.84
N GLY A 65 -37.54 -11.27 15.82
CA GLY A 65 -36.96 -9.94 15.95
C GLY A 65 -36.55 -9.40 14.58
N ALA A 66 -37.20 -8.35 14.11
CA ALA A 66 -37.00 -7.83 12.76
C ALA A 66 -35.63 -7.15 12.58
N VAL A 67 -34.91 -7.52 11.52
CA VAL A 67 -34.00 -6.61 10.82
C VAL A 67 -34.27 -6.72 9.32
N ALA A 68 -35.08 -5.80 8.81
CA ALA A 68 -35.05 -5.44 7.40
C ALA A 68 -33.99 -4.34 7.19
N LEU A 69 -33.51 -4.22 5.94
CA LEU A 69 -32.59 -3.20 5.42
C LEU A 69 -31.08 -3.42 5.64
N ALA A 70 -30.43 -3.81 4.54
CA ALA A 70 -29.10 -3.41 4.11
C ALA A 70 -27.96 -3.33 5.15
N PHE A 71 -27.41 -4.49 5.53
CA PHE A 71 -26.01 -4.54 5.94
C PHE A 71 -25.10 -4.42 4.71
N THR A 72 -24.87 -3.18 4.24
CA THR A 72 -23.74 -2.87 3.36
C THR A 72 -22.44 -2.97 4.17
N LEU A 73 -21.97 -4.19 4.40
CA LEU A 73 -20.62 -4.44 4.89
C LEU A 73 -19.63 -4.03 3.79
N ILE A 74 -19.21 -2.77 3.81
CA ILE A 74 -18.14 -2.24 2.98
C ILE A 74 -16.83 -2.88 3.46
N ILE A 75 -16.49 -4.02 2.87
CA ILE A 75 -15.20 -4.68 3.10
C ILE A 75 -14.21 -4.09 2.09
N ILE A 76 -13.22 -3.37 2.60
CA ILE A 76 -12.03 -3.00 1.83
C ILE A 76 -11.22 -4.28 1.64
N ALA A 77 -11.05 -4.70 0.38
CA ALA A 77 -10.41 -5.98 0.08
C ALA A 77 -8.87 -5.87 0.06
N GLY A 78 -8.27 -5.70 1.24
CA GLY A 78 -6.88 -6.12 1.48
C GLY A 78 -6.81 -7.66 1.54
N ALA A 79 -5.74 -8.26 1.03
CA ALA A 79 -5.62 -9.71 1.02
C ALA A 79 -5.37 -10.27 2.44
N VAL A 80 -6.06 -11.36 2.78
CA VAL A 80 -5.75 -12.20 3.93
C VAL A 80 -5.43 -13.57 3.36
N SER A 81 -4.16 -13.97 3.47
CA SER A 81 -3.72 -15.30 3.05
C SER A 81 -3.93 -16.31 4.17
N GLU A 82 -4.72 -17.35 3.89
CA GLU A 82 -4.86 -18.50 4.79
C GLU A 82 -3.60 -19.38 4.82
N LYS A 83 -3.43 -20.07 5.94
CA LYS A 83 -2.21 -20.82 6.30
C LYS A 83 -2.20 -22.20 5.63
N ASP A 84 -1.02 -22.73 5.30
CA ASP A 84 -0.50 -23.88 6.07
C ASP A 84 0.96 -24.33 5.79
N LYS A 85 1.52 -25.00 6.83
CA LYS A 85 2.65 -25.96 6.85
C LYS A 85 4.12 -25.48 6.75
N LYS A 86 4.78 -25.61 7.92
CA LYS A 86 6.21 -25.50 8.26
C LYS A 86 7.02 -26.74 7.80
N PRO A 87 8.33 -26.61 7.52
CA PRO A 87 9.36 -27.12 8.46
C PRO A 87 10.55 -26.12 8.61
N THR A 88 10.91 -25.65 9.81
CA THR A 88 11.82 -26.27 10.81
C THR A 88 13.22 -26.58 10.26
N GLY A 89 14.20 -25.73 10.60
CA GLY A 89 15.64 -25.94 10.32
C GLY A 89 16.54 -24.85 10.94
N GLN A 90 16.99 -25.08 12.18
CA GLN A 90 18.03 -24.36 12.94
C GLN A 90 18.73 -25.49 13.76
N PRO A 91 20.07 -25.54 14.00
CA PRO A 91 20.98 -24.48 14.48
C PRO A 91 22.27 -24.33 13.61
N THR A 92 23.28 -23.47 13.90
CA THR A 92 24.01 -23.32 15.17
C THR A 92 24.84 -22.02 15.27
N ASN A 93 25.02 -21.56 16.52
CA ASN A 93 25.92 -20.48 16.97
C ASN A 93 27.37 -20.59 16.45
N SER A 94 28.06 -19.44 16.42
CA SER A 94 29.31 -19.28 17.17
C SER A 94 29.59 -17.80 17.45
N GLU A 95 29.81 -17.47 18.72
CA GLU A 95 30.27 -16.16 19.19
C GLU A 95 31.79 -16.01 18.99
N THR A 96 32.35 -14.79 19.12
CA THR A 96 33.47 -14.47 20.07
C THR A 96 34.51 -13.42 19.57
N GLN A 97 34.51 -12.27 20.25
CA GLN A 97 35.64 -11.37 20.66
C GLN A 97 36.53 -10.62 19.64
N THR A 98 36.43 -9.28 19.69
CA THR A 98 37.53 -8.27 19.66
C THR A 98 38.49 -8.45 20.87
N PRO A 99 39.71 -7.84 20.94
CA PRO A 99 40.12 -6.52 20.42
C PRO A 99 41.58 -6.51 19.82
N ASP A 100 42.39 -5.44 19.64
CA ASP A 100 42.30 -3.97 19.88
C ASP A 100 43.39 -3.16 19.09
N ILE A 101 43.35 -1.81 19.22
CA ILE A 101 44.48 -0.83 19.28
C ILE A 101 45.27 -0.34 18.02
N GLU A 102 45.42 1.00 17.99
CA GLU A 102 46.41 1.91 17.34
C GLU A 102 46.39 2.29 15.84
N ASN A 103 45.67 3.39 15.56
CA ASN A 103 46.24 4.73 15.31
C ASN A 103 47.40 4.91 14.30
N THR A 104 47.14 5.63 13.20
CA THR A 104 48.09 6.64 12.67
C THR A 104 47.40 7.63 11.71
N THR A 105 47.46 8.93 12.04
CA THR A 105 47.16 10.05 11.13
C THR A 105 48.50 10.67 10.68
N PRO A 106 48.60 11.16 9.45
CA PRO A 106 49.07 12.54 9.27
C PRO A 106 48.22 13.38 8.30
N THR A 107 48.54 14.67 8.30
CA THR A 107 47.67 15.80 7.94
C THR A 107 47.77 16.28 6.47
N ASP A 108 46.84 17.17 6.12
CA ASP A 108 46.93 18.23 5.10
C ASP A 108 46.89 17.89 3.60
N THR A 109 45.81 18.31 2.94
CA THR A 109 45.87 19.49 2.04
C THR A 109 44.47 20.12 1.94
N VAL A 110 44.38 21.45 2.12
CA VAL A 110 43.13 22.21 1.96
C VAL A 110 43.02 22.70 0.52
N ASP A 111 42.25 22.00 -0.31
CA ASP A 111 41.73 22.59 -1.55
C ASP A 111 40.38 23.24 -1.28
N LYS A 112 40.37 24.58 -1.32
CA LYS A 112 39.17 25.40 -1.12
C LYS A 112 38.41 25.52 -2.44
N GLU A 113 37.85 24.41 -2.91
CA GLU A 113 36.89 24.48 -4.01
C GLU A 113 35.61 25.17 -3.53
N SER A 114 35.17 26.20 -4.27
CA SER A 114 33.92 26.90 -3.97
C SER A 114 32.76 25.94 -4.23
N PRO A 115 31.85 25.69 -3.28
CA PRO A 115 30.75 24.77 -3.53
C PRO A 115 29.90 25.27 -4.70
N ALA A 116 29.88 24.52 -5.80
CA ALA A 116 28.69 24.48 -6.62
C ALA A 116 27.51 24.10 -5.71
N PRO A 117 26.31 24.68 -5.87
CA PRO A 117 25.21 24.44 -4.95
C PRO A 117 24.93 22.95 -4.83
N GLU A 118 25.30 22.36 -3.68
CA GLU A 118 25.13 20.94 -3.42
C GLU A 118 23.65 20.61 -3.59
N LYS A 119 23.34 19.63 -4.43
CA LYS A 119 21.97 19.16 -4.58
C LYS A 119 21.54 18.64 -3.20
N PRO A 120 20.45 19.14 -2.61
CA PRO A 120 20.06 18.73 -1.27
C PRO A 120 19.90 17.21 -1.21
N THR A 121 20.54 16.59 -0.21
CA THR A 121 20.59 15.13 0.01
C THR A 121 19.20 14.50 0.09
N THR A 122 18.17 15.30 0.37
CA THR A 122 16.76 14.93 0.29
C THR A 122 15.95 16.12 -0.17
N LEU A 123 15.11 15.92 -1.19
CA LEU A 123 14.15 16.92 -1.65
C LEU A 123 12.92 16.90 -0.74
N THR A 124 12.47 18.07 -0.30
CA THR A 124 11.25 18.24 0.51
C THR A 124 10.36 19.31 -0.12
N ILE A 125 9.11 19.43 0.31
CA ILE A 125 8.20 20.46 -0.22
C ILE A 125 8.67 21.90 0.09
N GLU A 126 9.44 22.08 1.17
CA GLU A 126 10.01 23.36 1.58
C GLU A 126 11.22 23.74 0.74
N ASN A 127 12.04 22.76 0.32
CA ASN A 127 13.29 23.01 -0.41
C ASN A 127 13.18 22.83 -1.94
N ASN A 128 12.10 22.22 -2.44
CA ASN A 128 11.93 21.92 -3.86
C ASN A 128 10.49 22.20 -4.35
N LYS A 129 10.34 23.27 -5.14
CA LYS A 129 9.05 23.70 -5.71
C LYS A 129 8.44 22.70 -6.68
N ASP A 130 9.26 22.03 -7.50
CA ASP A 130 8.77 21.02 -8.44
C ASP A 130 8.19 19.81 -7.70
N LEU A 131 8.76 19.42 -6.55
CA LEU A 131 8.23 18.37 -5.69
C LEU A 131 6.93 18.82 -5.01
N ALA A 132 6.87 20.07 -4.53
CA ALA A 132 5.63 20.63 -3.98
C ALA A 132 4.49 20.69 -5.03
N GLU A 133 4.80 21.08 -6.28
CA GLU A 133 3.84 21.07 -7.40
C GLU A 133 3.39 19.64 -7.74
N LEU A 134 4.34 18.70 -7.84
CA LEU A 134 4.07 17.29 -8.08
C LEU A 134 3.11 16.71 -7.03
N LEU A 135 3.40 16.91 -5.75
CA LEU A 135 2.63 16.37 -4.63
C LEU A 135 1.29 17.09 -4.40
N ALA A 136 1.07 18.26 -5.00
CA ALA A 136 -0.21 18.99 -4.98
C ALA A 136 -1.06 18.76 -6.24
N SER A 137 -0.51 18.11 -7.27
CA SER A 137 -1.20 17.85 -8.53
C SER A 137 -2.35 16.85 -8.40
N SER A 138 -3.22 16.74 -9.41
CA SER A 138 -4.13 15.59 -9.51
C SER A 138 -3.33 14.35 -9.92
N GLY A 139 -3.55 13.20 -9.26
CA GLY A 139 -2.71 11.99 -9.40
C GLY A 139 -2.70 11.23 -10.73
N GLY A 140 -3.00 11.90 -11.84
CA GLY A 140 -2.87 11.43 -13.21
C GLY A 140 -2.23 12.43 -14.17
N ASP A 141 -1.53 13.46 -13.69
CA ASP A 141 -0.79 14.39 -14.57
C ASP A 141 0.49 13.74 -15.12
N ILE A 142 0.32 12.99 -16.22
CA ILE A 142 1.39 12.28 -16.93
C ILE A 142 2.50 13.25 -17.38
N GLU A 143 2.16 14.49 -17.76
CA GLU A 143 3.14 15.46 -18.28
C GLU A 143 4.01 16.04 -17.16
N LEU A 144 3.41 16.38 -16.01
CA LEU A 144 4.14 16.79 -14.81
C LEU A 144 5.01 15.64 -14.29
N ASN A 145 4.44 14.43 -14.15
CA ASN A 145 5.16 13.24 -13.72
C ASN A 145 6.39 12.97 -14.61
N ARG A 146 6.21 13.02 -15.94
CA ARG A 146 7.28 12.81 -16.92
C ARG A 146 8.36 13.89 -16.87
N LYS A 147 8.00 15.15 -16.62
CA LYS A 147 8.97 16.25 -16.43
C LYS A 147 9.76 16.05 -15.14
N PHE A 148 9.08 15.71 -14.05
CA PHE A 148 9.69 15.49 -12.75
C PHE A 148 10.67 14.30 -12.78
N TRP A 149 10.25 13.15 -13.32
CA TRP A 149 11.11 11.98 -13.53
C TRP A 149 12.41 12.34 -14.26
N LYS A 150 12.30 13.04 -15.40
CA LYS A 150 13.49 13.44 -16.20
C LYS A 150 14.49 14.33 -15.45
N LYS A 151 14.03 15.07 -14.43
CA LYS A 151 14.86 16.00 -13.66
C LYS A 151 15.40 15.40 -12.35
N TYR A 152 14.66 14.47 -11.75
CA TYR A 152 14.91 13.95 -10.40
C TYR A 152 15.05 12.43 -10.30
N ALA A 153 15.22 11.72 -11.42
CA ALA A 153 15.62 10.31 -11.41
C ALA A 153 16.85 10.08 -10.52
N GLY A 154 16.76 9.10 -9.61
CA GLY A 154 17.81 8.79 -8.63
C GLY A 154 17.90 9.73 -7.43
N ALA A 155 17.09 10.80 -7.36
CA ALA A 155 17.04 11.68 -6.19
C ALA A 155 16.24 11.04 -5.04
N GLN A 156 16.62 11.38 -3.81
CA GLN A 156 15.87 11.06 -2.60
C GLN A 156 14.82 12.14 -2.34
N ILE A 157 13.59 11.73 -2.06
CA ILE A 157 12.47 12.61 -1.69
C ILE A 157 11.96 12.26 -0.29
N GLU A 158 11.51 13.28 0.44
CA GLU A 158 10.72 13.13 1.66
C GLU A 158 9.36 13.81 1.50
N PHE A 159 8.29 13.09 1.88
CA PHE A 159 6.93 13.60 1.80
C PHE A 159 5.99 12.95 2.83
N ASP A 160 4.92 13.65 3.17
CA ASP A 160 3.77 13.09 3.86
C ASP A 160 2.77 12.49 2.86
N GLY A 161 2.23 11.33 3.20
CA GLY A 161 1.34 10.56 2.34
C GLY A 161 0.47 9.57 3.11
N ASN A 162 -0.24 8.74 2.35
CA ASN A 162 -1.14 7.72 2.87
C ASN A 162 -0.96 6.39 2.14
N ILE A 163 -1.02 5.29 2.89
CA ILE A 163 -0.92 3.93 2.36
C ILE A 163 -2.24 3.54 1.69
N SER A 164 -2.35 3.89 0.40
CA SER A 164 -3.53 3.56 -0.41
C SER A 164 -3.72 2.06 -0.63
N TYR A 165 -2.63 1.29 -0.71
CA TYR A 165 -2.58 -0.19 -0.80
C TYR A 165 -1.38 -0.70 -0.01
N ILE A 166 -1.52 -1.87 0.62
CA ILE A 166 -0.39 -2.72 1.00
C ILE A 166 -0.82 -4.18 0.92
N ASP A 167 0.07 -5.05 0.44
CA ASP A 167 -0.13 -6.50 0.31
C ASP A 167 1.21 -7.21 0.46
N ASN A 168 1.20 -8.52 0.66
CA ASN A 168 2.41 -9.32 0.71
C ASN A 168 3.05 -9.43 -0.68
N HIS A 169 4.38 -9.29 -0.74
CA HIS A 169 5.13 -9.49 -1.98
C HIS A 169 5.13 -10.99 -2.33
N GLY A 170 4.37 -11.38 -3.35
CA GLY A 170 4.20 -12.78 -3.74
C GLY A 170 3.65 -13.66 -2.62
N SER A 171 4.49 -14.57 -2.09
CA SER A 171 4.17 -15.46 -0.97
C SER A 171 4.90 -15.13 0.34
N TYR A 172 5.69 -14.05 0.38
CA TYR A 172 6.46 -13.67 1.55
C TYR A 172 5.59 -12.98 2.60
N THR A 173 5.51 -13.54 3.82
CA THR A 173 4.75 -12.94 4.93
C THR A 173 5.42 -11.71 5.55
N THR A 174 6.68 -11.44 5.21
CA THR A 174 7.53 -10.37 5.78
C THR A 174 8.06 -9.38 4.74
N ARG A 175 7.58 -9.47 3.49
CA ARG A 175 7.90 -8.56 2.40
C ARG A 175 6.61 -8.01 1.81
N PHE A 176 6.62 -6.76 1.35
CA PHE A 176 5.40 -6.02 1.01
C PHE A 176 5.51 -5.23 -0.28
N ASP A 177 4.43 -5.26 -1.06
CA ASP A 177 4.19 -4.32 -2.16
C ASP A 177 3.18 -3.27 -1.66
N ALA A 178 3.49 -1.99 -1.83
CA ALA A 178 2.67 -0.89 -1.35
C ALA A 178 2.45 0.19 -2.42
N LEU A 179 1.29 0.83 -2.36
CA LEU A 179 1.01 2.07 -3.09
C LEU A 179 0.75 3.19 -2.09
N ILE A 180 1.46 4.29 -2.26
CA ILE A 180 1.41 5.48 -1.41
C ILE A 180 0.96 6.66 -2.27
N VAL A 181 0.01 7.44 -1.78
CA VAL A 181 -0.44 8.72 -2.38
C VAL A 181 0.01 9.87 -1.50
N SER A 182 0.11 11.10 -2.03
CA SER A 182 0.54 12.24 -1.22
C SER A 182 -0.60 12.81 -0.37
N GLY A 183 -0.24 13.43 0.76
CA GLY A 183 -1.19 14.03 1.68
C GLY A 183 -2.06 13.03 2.45
N ASP A 184 -3.20 13.52 2.90
CA ASP A 184 -4.16 12.74 3.70
C ASP A 184 -5.07 11.86 2.83
N TYR A 185 -5.60 10.79 3.42
CA TYR A 185 -6.54 9.89 2.73
C TYR A 185 -7.82 10.60 2.31
N ALA A 186 -8.18 10.48 1.02
CA ALA A 186 -9.48 10.89 0.48
C ALA A 186 -10.08 9.73 -0.34
N GLU A 187 -11.40 9.52 -0.24
CA GLU A 187 -12.08 8.43 -0.95
C GLU A 187 -12.39 8.78 -2.42
N ASP A 188 -12.56 10.07 -2.72
CA ASP A 188 -13.17 10.61 -3.93
C ASP A 188 -12.18 11.31 -4.87
N TYR A 189 -10.98 11.64 -4.39
CA TYR A 189 -9.88 12.20 -5.20
C TYR A 189 -8.51 11.69 -4.76
N VAL A 190 -7.50 11.88 -5.61
CA VAL A 190 -6.11 11.52 -5.36
C VAL A 190 -5.26 12.77 -5.60
N ILE A 191 -4.50 13.17 -4.57
CA ILE A 191 -3.48 14.21 -4.69
C ILE A 191 -2.14 13.53 -4.94
N GLY A 192 -1.33 14.17 -5.80
CA GLY A 192 -0.01 13.73 -6.20
C GLY A 192 0.00 12.39 -6.94
N PRO A 193 1.15 12.03 -7.51
CA PRO A 193 1.29 10.77 -8.21
C PRO A 193 1.25 9.58 -7.24
N TRP A 194 1.04 8.41 -7.81
CA TRP A 194 1.17 7.15 -7.11
C TRP A 194 2.65 6.78 -6.95
N PHE A 195 3.08 6.60 -5.71
CA PHE A 195 4.39 6.05 -5.37
C PHE A 195 4.25 4.57 -5.05
N ARG A 196 4.92 3.71 -5.82
CA ARG A 196 4.97 2.26 -5.62
C ARG A 196 6.26 1.88 -4.90
N VAL A 197 6.14 1.06 -3.88
CA VAL A 197 7.25 0.33 -3.28
C VAL A 197 7.02 -1.15 -3.55
N ILE A 198 8.05 -1.86 -4.01
CA ILE A 198 8.01 -3.30 -4.31
C ILE A 198 8.98 -4.01 -3.37
N ASP A 199 8.60 -5.20 -2.87
CA ASP A 199 9.45 -6.08 -2.05
C ASP A 199 10.11 -5.34 -0.86
N ALA A 200 9.35 -4.47 -0.17
CA ALA A 200 9.85 -3.79 1.02
C ALA A 200 9.93 -4.77 2.20
N GLY A 201 10.95 -4.66 3.04
CA GLY A 201 11.08 -5.44 4.26
C GLY A 201 10.09 -5.02 5.35
N TRP A 202 9.79 -5.98 6.23
CA TRP A 202 9.08 -5.75 7.49
C TRP A 202 9.59 -4.54 8.29
N TYR A 203 10.92 -4.35 8.34
CA TYR A 203 11.56 -3.23 9.04
C TYR A 203 11.32 -1.87 8.37
N ASP A 204 11.17 -1.83 7.04
CA ASP A 204 10.97 -0.59 6.27
C ASP A 204 9.55 -0.04 6.44
N PHE A 205 8.62 -0.90 6.86
CA PHE A 205 7.23 -0.63 7.19
C PHE A 205 6.89 -0.92 8.67
N HIS A 206 7.85 -0.77 9.59
CA HIS A 206 7.60 -0.94 11.03
C HIS A 206 7.60 0.35 11.85
N PHE A 207 6.41 0.72 12.32
CA PHE A 207 6.22 1.80 13.27
C PHE A 207 6.53 1.34 14.69
N GLY A 208 7.83 1.36 15.01
CA GLY A 208 8.40 1.37 16.37
C GLY A 208 7.59 0.69 17.47
N GLY A 209 7.61 -0.65 17.54
CA GLY A 209 7.01 -1.40 18.63
C GLY A 209 7.64 -2.78 18.78
N LYS A 210 7.81 -3.27 20.01
CA LYS A 210 8.36 -4.61 20.28
C LYS A 210 7.43 -5.77 19.88
N ASN A 211 6.21 -5.46 19.43
CA ASN A 211 5.19 -6.44 19.07
C ASN A 211 5.04 -6.54 17.56
N MET A 212 5.21 -7.76 17.05
CA MET A 212 5.16 -8.17 15.63
C MET A 212 3.77 -8.06 14.96
N TYR A 213 2.89 -7.20 15.46
CA TYR A 213 1.47 -7.12 15.07
C TYR A 213 1.03 -5.71 14.61
N TYR A 214 1.94 -4.73 14.60
CA TYR A 214 1.67 -3.37 14.11
C TYR A 214 2.39 -3.11 12.78
N SER A 215 2.10 -3.95 11.78
CA SER A 215 2.44 -3.63 10.39
C SER A 215 1.65 -2.40 9.92
N VAL A 216 2.27 -1.62 9.05
CA VAL A 216 1.58 -0.67 8.18
C VAL A 216 0.31 -1.30 7.62
N SER A 217 -0.80 -0.56 7.70
CA SER A 217 -2.10 -0.97 7.17
C SER A 217 -2.59 0.01 6.11
N GLN A 218 -3.48 -0.45 5.23
CA GLN A 218 -4.16 0.44 4.29
C GLN A 218 -4.92 1.54 5.04
N GLY A 219 -4.74 2.79 4.61
CA GLY A 219 -5.26 3.99 5.27
C GLY A 219 -4.33 4.62 6.31
N ASP A 220 -3.19 4.01 6.65
CA ASP A 220 -2.23 4.62 7.60
C ASP A 220 -1.60 5.90 7.02
N PRO A 221 -1.54 7.01 7.78
CA PRO A 221 -0.79 8.21 7.42
C PRO A 221 0.70 8.00 7.68
N VAL A 222 1.54 8.40 6.72
CA VAL A 222 2.96 8.09 6.70
C VAL A 222 3.81 9.27 6.26
N ARG A 223 4.99 9.41 6.88
CA ARG A 223 6.11 10.17 6.34
C ARG A 223 7.08 9.18 5.68
N VAL A 224 7.31 9.37 4.38
CA VAL A 224 8.14 8.49 3.54
C VAL A 224 9.43 9.22 3.20
N ILE A 225 10.55 8.51 3.29
CA ILE A 225 11.82 8.87 2.66
C ILE A 225 12.19 7.75 1.70
N GLY A 226 12.37 8.08 0.43
CA GLY A 226 12.69 7.09 -0.61
C GLY A 226 13.40 7.70 -1.81
N LYS A 227 14.13 6.87 -2.55
CA LYS A 227 14.86 7.25 -3.75
C LYS A 227 14.09 6.84 -5.00
N ILE A 228 13.93 7.76 -5.94
CA ILE A 228 13.14 7.52 -7.16
C ILE A 228 13.95 6.67 -8.12
N VAL A 229 13.60 5.39 -8.28
CA VAL A 229 14.37 4.44 -9.11
C VAL A 229 13.81 4.24 -10.50
N SER A 230 12.50 4.38 -10.70
CA SER A 230 11.88 4.35 -12.03
C SER A 230 10.57 5.12 -12.09
N TRP A 231 10.07 5.34 -13.31
CA TRP A 231 8.70 5.79 -13.57
C TRP A 231 8.10 4.94 -14.70
N ASN A 232 7.06 4.18 -14.39
CA ASN A 232 6.36 3.28 -15.31
C ASN A 232 4.90 3.08 -14.85
N ASP A 233 3.99 2.71 -15.75
CA ASP A 233 2.55 2.56 -15.49
C ASP A 233 1.92 3.75 -14.73
N ASP A 234 2.35 4.98 -15.07
CA ASP A 234 1.99 6.24 -14.40
C ASP A 234 2.32 6.31 -12.90
N LYS A 235 3.23 5.45 -12.41
CA LYS A 235 3.68 5.35 -11.01
C LYS A 235 5.17 5.66 -10.92
N PHE A 236 5.56 6.39 -9.88
CA PHE A 236 6.95 6.46 -9.46
C PHE A 236 7.29 5.23 -8.62
N GLU A 237 8.39 4.56 -8.91
CA GLU A 237 8.89 3.49 -8.05
C GLU A 237 9.95 4.04 -7.10
N LEU A 238 9.80 3.74 -5.81
CA LEU A 238 10.71 4.16 -4.76
C LEU A 238 11.49 2.98 -4.20
N GLU A 239 12.81 3.10 -4.19
CA GLU A 239 13.67 2.39 -3.25
C GLU A 239 13.45 3.04 -1.87
N LEU A 240 12.81 2.30 -0.97
CA LEU A 240 12.38 2.83 0.33
C LEU A 240 13.55 2.90 1.30
N ILE A 241 13.73 4.06 1.97
CA ILE A 241 14.82 4.31 2.91
C ILE A 241 14.29 4.38 4.35
N SER A 242 13.09 4.95 4.55
CA SER A 242 12.42 4.99 5.84
C SER A 242 10.93 5.29 5.67
N THR A 243 10.07 4.57 6.40
CA THR A 243 8.67 4.97 6.64
C THR A 243 8.45 5.22 8.12
N LYS A 244 7.76 6.30 8.47
CA LYS A 244 7.31 6.57 9.85
C LYS A 244 5.83 6.90 9.85
N ARG A 245 5.10 6.53 10.91
CA ARG A 245 3.73 6.99 11.09
C ARG A 245 3.77 8.48 11.43
N ARG A 246 2.89 9.24 10.82
CA ARG A 246 2.70 10.67 11.10
C ARG A 246 1.74 10.86 12.28
#